data_AF-A0A2V1C5M5-F1
#
_entry.id   AF-A0A2V1C5M5-F1
#
_cell.length_a   1.000
_cell.length_b   1.000
_cell.length_c   1.000
_cell.angle_alpha   90.00
_cell.angle_beta   90.00
_cell.angle_gamma   90.00
#
_symmetry.space_group_name_H-M   'P 1'
#
loop_
_entity.id
_entity.type
_entity.pdbx_description
1 polymer ?
#
loop_
_entity_poly.entity_id
_entity_poly.type
_entity_poly.pdbx_seq_one_letter_code
_entity_poly.pdbx_strand_id
1 'polypeptide(L)'
;MAGAQHDEGISKTNDLAQQAAIDEHDLGVREAIRRYPRAIMWSVLVSTAIIMEGYDIVLISSFFGLPSFAKKYGHFVDNASGYQISAPWQAGLSNGTSIGTLIGSLANGYFVFRYGYRNTLLVSLCLIVAFIFIPFFAPSLPVLLLGQILCGIPWGVFATMAPAYASEVCPMALRGYLTVYVNLCWAFGQLIAAGVLSGFSEGTSQWSYRIPFAIQWAWPIPLFAVLFFAPESPYHHVRRGEIEKAENSVRRLGSASHPSQSVALMIHTNELEKEIDAGTSYLDCFRGIDLRRTEIVCMAFITQPFCGSAMGGTPTYFFLQAGLPTSISFKMSVGGLGLAAVGTLISWKLLHAFGRRTLYLAGLAGLTAILWTVGFISVGAGTSTAGYYAQATMMLLWLFVYYMTVGPICYAIIGEISSTRLRNKSISLSRSAYYIGQIICNVINPYMLNPTEGDWKGKTGFFWGGCSFVFFIWTWFRLPESKDRSFEELDLLFAQKVKARDFSKAVVDPYAENVDVRVTFVDK
;
A
#
# COMPACT_ATOMS: atom_id res chain seq x y z
N MET A 1 -19.09 1.32 52.08
CA MET A 1 -17.62 1.36 51.88
C MET A 1 -17.17 0.72 50.56
N ALA A 2 -17.84 -0.32 50.04
CA ALA A 2 -17.48 -0.92 48.74
C ALA A 2 -17.70 -0.02 47.50
N GLY A 3 -18.72 0.86 47.50
CA GLY A 3 -18.99 1.79 46.38
C GLY A 3 -17.95 2.92 46.24
N ALA A 4 -17.48 3.48 47.36
CA ALA A 4 -16.47 4.55 47.35
C ALA A 4 -15.08 4.07 46.91
N GLN A 5 -14.72 2.81 47.23
CA GLN A 5 -13.48 2.20 46.74
C GLN A 5 -13.55 1.86 45.24
N HIS A 6 -14.75 1.63 44.70
CA HIS A 6 -14.93 1.38 43.27
C HIS A 6 -14.82 2.66 42.44
N ASP A 7 -15.39 3.78 42.93
CA ASP A 7 -15.27 5.11 42.31
C ASP A 7 -13.85 5.70 42.40
N GLU A 8 -13.14 5.53 43.52
CA GLU A 8 -11.73 5.94 43.63
C GLU A 8 -10.80 5.16 42.68
N GLY A 9 -11.10 3.88 42.45
CA GLY A 9 -10.37 3.05 41.49
C GLY A 9 -10.54 3.54 40.06
N ILE A 10 -11.76 3.92 39.66
CA ILE A 10 -12.07 4.45 38.33
C ILE A 10 -11.44 5.85 38.14
N SER A 11 -11.53 6.72 39.14
CA SER A 11 -10.92 8.06 39.11
C SER A 11 -9.39 8.01 38.96
N LYS A 12 -8.69 7.16 39.72
CA LYS A 12 -7.23 6.97 39.58
C LYS A 12 -6.85 6.39 38.22
N THR A 13 -7.70 5.54 37.66
CA THR A 13 -7.47 4.95 36.33
C THR A 13 -7.58 6.00 35.23
N ASN A 14 -8.52 6.95 35.37
CA ASN A 14 -8.68 8.07 34.44
C ASN A 14 -7.53 9.08 34.51
N ASP A 15 -7.06 9.45 35.72
CA ASP A 15 -5.92 10.38 35.88
C ASP A 15 -4.63 9.80 35.29
N LEU A 16 -4.40 8.49 35.51
CA LEU A 16 -3.24 7.78 34.95
C LEU A 16 -3.35 7.61 33.43
N ALA A 17 -4.55 7.40 32.89
CA ALA A 17 -4.79 7.37 31.45
C ALA A 17 -4.53 8.74 30.83
N GLN A 18 -4.92 9.83 31.49
CA GLN A 18 -4.67 11.20 31.03
C GLN A 18 -3.18 11.53 31.02
N GLN A 19 -2.43 11.10 32.03
CA GLN A 19 -0.99 11.33 32.12
C GLN A 19 -0.21 10.50 31.08
N ALA A 20 -0.64 9.25 30.83
CA ALA A 20 -0.08 8.43 29.74
C ALA A 20 -0.38 9.01 28.35
N ALA A 21 -1.56 9.60 28.15
CA ALA A 21 -1.93 10.26 26.90
C ALA A 21 -1.09 11.52 26.63
N ILE A 22 -0.81 12.32 27.65
CA ILE A 22 0.08 13.50 27.56
C ILE A 22 1.52 13.06 27.25
N ASP A 23 2.03 12.06 27.97
CA ASP A 23 3.37 11.49 27.72
C ASP A 23 3.51 10.91 26.29
N GLU A 24 2.44 10.33 25.74
CA GLU A 24 2.44 9.80 24.37
C GLU A 24 2.39 10.93 23.31
N HIS A 25 1.74 12.04 23.62
CA HIS A 25 1.58 13.18 22.72
C HIS A 25 2.86 14.01 22.58
N ASP A 26 3.68 14.09 23.65
CA ASP A 26 4.93 14.87 23.69
C ASP A 26 6.17 14.06 23.26
N LEU A 27 6.01 12.77 22.93
CA LEU A 27 7.11 11.88 22.57
C LEU A 27 7.69 12.17 21.17
N GLY A 28 8.90 12.75 21.13
CA GLY A 28 9.64 12.93 19.88
C GLY A 28 10.07 11.60 19.24
N VAL A 29 10.18 11.56 17.91
CA VAL A 29 10.50 10.34 17.11
C VAL A 29 11.75 9.60 17.62
N ARG A 30 12.83 10.32 17.94
CA ARG A 30 14.10 9.75 18.42
C ARG A 30 13.96 9.13 19.81
N GLU A 31 13.11 9.70 20.65
CA GLU A 31 12.82 9.21 21.99
C GLU A 31 11.88 8.01 21.95
N ALA A 32 10.86 8.05 21.08
CA ALA A 32 9.99 6.90 20.81
C ALA A 32 10.78 5.67 20.31
N ILE A 33 11.77 5.86 19.43
CA ILE A 33 12.63 4.76 18.97
C ILE A 33 13.43 4.13 20.11
N ARG A 34 13.96 4.95 21.03
CA ARG A 34 14.72 4.47 22.19
C ARG A 34 13.84 3.80 23.24
N ARG A 35 12.61 4.29 23.42
CA ARG A 35 11.66 3.81 24.43
C ARG A 35 10.96 2.52 23.99
N TYR A 36 10.73 2.31 22.69
CA TYR A 36 9.96 1.17 22.16
C TYR A 36 10.69 0.30 21.11
N PRO A 37 11.95 -0.13 21.32
CA PRO A 37 12.72 -0.84 20.30
C PRO A 37 12.11 -2.21 19.92
N ARG A 38 11.50 -2.91 20.89
CA ARG A 38 10.89 -4.22 20.66
C ARG A 38 9.60 -4.12 19.85
N ALA A 39 8.75 -3.14 20.15
CA ALA A 39 7.53 -2.89 19.38
C ALA A 39 7.84 -2.55 17.92
N ILE A 40 8.85 -1.70 17.70
CA ILE A 40 9.32 -1.34 16.35
C ILE A 40 9.86 -2.55 15.62
N MET A 41 10.70 -3.36 16.27
CA MET A 41 11.24 -4.60 15.69
C MET A 41 10.12 -5.54 15.23
N TRP A 42 9.11 -5.78 16.07
CA TRP A 42 7.98 -6.64 15.70
C TRP A 42 7.15 -6.06 14.57
N SER A 43 6.88 -4.75 14.57
CA SER A 43 6.15 -4.07 13.49
C SER A 43 6.89 -4.14 12.15
N VAL A 44 8.21 -3.92 12.17
CA VAL A 44 9.09 -4.05 11.01
C VAL A 44 9.08 -5.48 10.46
N LEU A 45 9.19 -6.49 11.34
CA LEU A 45 9.16 -7.89 10.96
C LEU A 45 7.83 -8.33 10.35
N VAL A 46 6.69 -7.90 10.93
CA VAL A 46 5.37 -8.18 10.36
C VAL A 46 5.22 -7.48 9.00
N SER A 47 5.68 -6.24 8.88
CA SER A 47 5.65 -5.50 7.60
C SER A 47 6.58 -6.10 6.53
N THR A 48 7.62 -6.82 6.93
CA THR A 48 8.51 -7.56 6.01
C THR A 48 7.74 -8.65 5.25
N ALA A 49 6.62 -9.17 5.79
CA ALA A 49 5.77 -10.11 5.06
C ALA A 49 5.23 -9.54 3.74
N ILE A 50 5.12 -8.22 3.64
CA ILE A 50 4.65 -7.51 2.45
C ILE A 50 5.68 -7.58 1.30
N ILE A 51 6.96 -7.81 1.59
CA ILE A 51 7.99 -8.02 0.57
C ILE A 51 7.58 -9.16 -0.37
N MET A 52 6.90 -10.19 0.14
CA MET A 52 6.41 -11.32 -0.66
C MET A 52 5.37 -10.89 -1.70
N GLU A 53 4.44 -10.00 -1.32
CA GLU A 53 3.44 -9.45 -2.24
C GLU A 53 4.12 -8.57 -3.30
N GLY A 54 5.04 -7.68 -2.89
CA GLY A 54 5.82 -6.86 -3.82
C GLY A 54 6.65 -7.68 -4.79
N TYR A 55 7.20 -8.81 -4.35
CA TYR A 55 7.95 -9.73 -5.20
C TYR A 55 7.06 -10.34 -6.30
N ASP A 56 5.88 -10.84 -5.95
CA ASP A 56 4.99 -11.53 -6.90
C ASP A 56 4.44 -10.63 -8.01
N ILE A 57 4.10 -9.38 -7.68
CA ILE A 57 3.55 -8.41 -8.63
C ILE A 57 4.50 -8.18 -9.81
N VAL A 58 5.80 -8.08 -9.54
CA VAL A 58 6.82 -7.97 -10.59
C VAL A 58 7.11 -9.34 -11.22
N LEU A 59 7.05 -10.41 -10.44
CA LEU A 59 7.34 -11.76 -10.93
C LEU A 59 6.48 -12.14 -12.14
N ILE A 60 5.15 -12.06 -12.01
CA ILE A 60 4.22 -12.51 -13.05
C ILE A 60 4.31 -11.63 -14.31
N SER A 61 4.35 -10.32 -14.13
CA SER A 61 4.45 -9.36 -15.23
C SER A 61 5.77 -9.51 -16.00
N SER A 62 6.88 -9.72 -15.30
CA SER A 62 8.18 -9.97 -15.93
C SER A 62 8.28 -11.35 -16.60
N PHE A 63 7.54 -12.35 -16.15
CA PHE A 63 7.49 -13.66 -16.83
C PHE A 63 6.89 -13.59 -18.22
N PHE A 64 5.98 -12.66 -18.50
CA PHE A 64 5.49 -12.41 -19.86
C PHE A 64 6.62 -12.00 -20.81
N GLY A 65 7.68 -11.39 -20.27
CA GLY A 65 8.89 -11.03 -21.00
C GLY A 65 10.00 -12.09 -21.02
N LEU A 66 9.84 -13.20 -20.28
CA LEU A 66 10.88 -14.22 -20.17
C LEU A 66 10.74 -15.25 -21.31
N PRO A 67 11.77 -15.46 -22.15
CA PRO A 67 11.65 -16.32 -23.33
C PRO A 67 11.25 -17.77 -23.03
N SER A 68 11.79 -18.34 -21.95
CA SER A 68 11.52 -19.73 -21.54
C SER A 68 10.08 -19.93 -21.05
N PHE A 69 9.51 -18.92 -20.39
CA PHE A 69 8.13 -18.94 -19.92
C PHE A 69 7.16 -18.77 -21.10
N ALA A 70 7.42 -17.79 -21.96
CA ALA A 70 6.64 -17.56 -23.17
C ALA A 70 6.64 -18.77 -24.11
N LYS A 71 7.77 -19.50 -24.24
CA LYS A 71 7.85 -20.73 -25.04
C LYS A 71 7.01 -21.88 -24.48
N LYS A 72 6.86 -21.98 -23.15
CA LYS A 72 6.11 -23.05 -22.51
C LYS A 72 4.59 -22.81 -22.54
N TYR A 73 4.17 -21.59 -22.23
CA TYR A 73 2.76 -21.26 -22.01
C TYR A 73 2.16 -20.39 -23.11
N GLY A 74 2.98 -19.76 -23.94
CA GLY A 74 2.55 -18.94 -25.06
C GLY A 74 2.45 -19.73 -26.37
N HIS A 75 2.06 -19.02 -27.41
CA HIS A 75 2.04 -19.51 -28.79
C HIS A 75 3.01 -18.68 -29.64
N PHE A 76 3.51 -19.27 -30.72
CA PHE A 76 4.37 -18.57 -31.67
C PHE A 76 3.53 -17.58 -32.49
N VAL A 77 3.93 -16.31 -32.50
CA VAL A 77 3.23 -15.24 -33.23
C VAL A 77 3.92 -15.02 -34.58
N ASP A 78 5.16 -14.53 -34.56
CA ASP A 78 5.98 -14.29 -35.75
C ASP A 78 7.48 -14.31 -35.43
N ASN A 79 8.33 -14.13 -36.44
CA ASN A 79 9.79 -14.09 -36.28
C ASN A 79 10.31 -12.84 -35.55
N ALA A 80 9.51 -11.78 -35.40
CA ALA A 80 9.93 -10.50 -34.81
C ALA A 80 9.58 -10.41 -33.31
N SER A 81 8.39 -10.86 -32.93
CA SER A 81 7.81 -10.87 -31.59
C SER A 81 7.97 -12.21 -30.86
N GLY A 82 8.25 -13.30 -31.60
CA GLY A 82 8.54 -14.61 -31.04
C GLY A 82 7.32 -15.29 -30.38
N TYR A 83 7.56 -16.02 -29.29
CA TYR A 83 6.49 -16.62 -28.49
C TYR A 83 5.87 -15.55 -27.58
N GLN A 84 4.53 -15.46 -27.57
CA GLN A 84 3.79 -14.55 -26.70
C GLN A 84 2.66 -15.28 -26.00
N ILE A 85 2.35 -14.84 -24.78
CA ILE A 85 1.14 -15.27 -24.07
C ILE A 85 0.02 -14.32 -24.50
N SER A 86 -1.17 -14.85 -24.78
CA SER A 86 -2.28 -14.00 -25.23
C SER A 86 -2.68 -12.99 -24.16
N ALA A 87 -3.15 -11.81 -24.59
CA ALA A 87 -3.56 -10.76 -23.67
C ALA A 87 -4.62 -11.21 -22.64
N PRO A 88 -5.64 -12.03 -22.99
CA PRO A 88 -6.59 -12.56 -22.01
C PRO A 88 -5.93 -13.41 -20.92
N TRP A 89 -4.89 -14.20 -21.26
CA TRP A 89 -4.15 -14.98 -20.27
C TRP A 89 -3.21 -14.13 -19.43
N GLN A 90 -2.55 -13.13 -20.01
CA GLN A 90 -1.74 -12.17 -19.25
C GLN A 90 -2.61 -11.42 -18.23
N ALA A 91 -3.77 -10.90 -18.68
CA ALA A 91 -4.74 -10.23 -17.82
C ALA A 91 -5.31 -11.19 -16.76
N GLY A 92 -5.65 -12.42 -17.15
CA GLY A 92 -6.15 -13.44 -16.24
C GLY A 92 -5.17 -13.77 -15.13
N LEU A 93 -3.90 -14.02 -15.46
CA LEU A 93 -2.86 -14.33 -14.47
C LEU A 93 -2.62 -13.17 -13.50
N SER A 94 -2.50 -11.93 -14.00
CA SER A 94 -2.31 -10.74 -13.15
C SER A 94 -3.54 -10.46 -12.27
N ASN A 95 -4.75 -10.61 -12.83
CA ASN A 95 -5.99 -10.41 -12.08
C ASN A 95 -6.29 -11.53 -11.10
N GLY A 96 -5.82 -12.75 -11.35
CA GLY A 96 -5.93 -13.87 -10.43
C GLY A 96 -5.35 -13.49 -9.08
N THR A 97 -4.15 -12.93 -9.07
CA THR A 97 -3.52 -12.39 -7.86
C THR A 97 -4.37 -11.31 -7.22
N SER A 98 -4.75 -10.24 -7.94
CA SER A 98 -5.56 -9.14 -7.38
C SER A 98 -6.90 -9.59 -6.77
N ILE A 99 -7.59 -10.55 -7.40
CA ILE A 99 -8.84 -11.12 -6.89
C ILE A 99 -8.58 -11.92 -5.62
N GLY A 100 -7.53 -12.75 -5.61
CA GLY A 100 -7.09 -13.46 -4.41
C GLY A 100 -6.78 -12.51 -3.26
N THR A 101 -6.04 -11.43 -3.54
CA THR A 101 -5.69 -10.39 -2.55
C THR A 101 -6.93 -9.67 -2.01
N LEU A 102 -7.92 -9.40 -2.85
CA LEU A 102 -9.20 -8.83 -2.42
C LEU A 102 -9.94 -9.79 -1.46
N ILE A 103 -10.07 -11.06 -1.83
CA ILE A 103 -10.70 -12.09 -0.98
C ILE A 103 -9.95 -12.21 0.36
N GLY A 104 -8.62 -12.29 0.32
CA GLY A 104 -7.75 -12.36 1.50
C GLY A 104 -7.90 -11.14 2.42
N SER A 105 -7.99 -9.94 1.84
CA SER A 105 -8.16 -8.70 2.61
C SER A 105 -9.50 -8.65 3.36
N LEU A 106 -10.58 -9.13 2.73
CA LEU A 106 -11.91 -9.23 3.37
C LEU A 106 -11.93 -10.32 4.43
N ALA A 107 -11.35 -11.48 4.13
CA ALA A 107 -11.21 -12.59 5.06
C ALA A 107 -10.41 -12.19 6.31
N ASN A 108 -9.35 -11.40 6.15
CA ASN A 108 -8.53 -10.91 7.25
C ASN A 108 -9.35 -10.16 8.32
N GLY A 109 -10.30 -9.32 7.91
CA GLY A 109 -11.17 -8.59 8.83
C GLY A 109 -11.96 -9.50 9.77
N TYR A 110 -12.40 -10.66 9.30
CA TYR A 110 -13.08 -11.66 10.12
C TYR A 110 -12.10 -12.50 10.96
N PHE A 111 -11.04 -13.02 10.34
CA PHE A 111 -10.11 -13.94 11.00
C PHE A 111 -9.28 -13.28 12.10
N VAL A 112 -8.79 -12.06 11.90
CA VAL A 112 -8.01 -11.32 12.92
C VAL A 112 -8.87 -11.00 14.14
N PHE A 113 -10.12 -10.59 13.92
CA PHE A 113 -11.04 -10.32 15.03
C PHE A 113 -11.30 -11.60 15.86
N ARG A 114 -11.49 -12.74 15.19
CA ARG A 114 -11.85 -14.01 15.86
C ARG A 114 -10.68 -14.77 16.48
N TYR A 115 -9.51 -14.75 15.85
CA TYR A 115 -8.37 -15.62 16.18
C TYR A 115 -7.09 -14.87 16.58
N GLY A 116 -7.04 -13.54 16.39
CA GLY A 116 -5.87 -12.71 16.67
C GLY A 116 -4.94 -12.56 15.46
N TYR A 117 -4.02 -11.60 15.55
CA TYR A 117 -3.05 -11.29 14.50
C TYR A 117 -2.05 -12.43 14.34
N ARG A 118 -1.51 -12.95 15.45
CA ARG A 118 -0.44 -13.96 15.41
C ARG A 118 -0.90 -15.24 14.74
N ASN A 119 -2.05 -15.78 15.16
CA ASN A 119 -2.56 -17.04 14.62
C ASN A 119 -2.93 -16.91 13.14
N THR A 120 -3.61 -15.82 12.77
CA THR A 120 -4.00 -15.55 11.38
C THR A 120 -2.76 -15.41 10.48
N LEU A 121 -1.71 -14.75 10.97
CA LEU A 121 -0.44 -14.59 10.27
C LEU A 121 0.26 -15.94 10.06
N LEU A 122 0.41 -16.74 11.12
CA LEU A 122 1.10 -18.03 11.05
C LEU A 122 0.38 -19.01 10.11
N VAL A 123 -0.96 -19.08 10.17
CA VAL A 123 -1.76 -19.90 9.24
C VAL A 123 -1.56 -19.41 7.80
N SER A 124 -1.60 -18.10 7.57
CA SER A 124 -1.38 -17.53 6.23
C SER A 124 0.03 -17.82 5.70
N LEU A 125 1.06 -17.82 6.55
CA LEU A 125 2.42 -18.23 6.19
C LEU A 125 2.51 -19.73 5.84
N CYS A 126 1.78 -20.61 6.53
CA CYS A 126 1.71 -22.01 6.13
C CYS A 126 0.98 -22.20 4.80
N LEU A 127 -0.13 -21.48 4.62
CA LEU A 127 -0.94 -21.54 3.38
C LEU A 127 -0.14 -21.05 2.18
N ILE A 128 0.61 -19.94 2.29
CA ILE A 128 1.41 -19.46 1.16
C ILE A 128 2.49 -20.45 0.77
N VAL A 129 3.14 -21.12 1.73
CA VAL A 129 4.12 -22.19 1.42
C VAL A 129 3.47 -23.31 0.61
N ALA A 130 2.28 -23.75 1.02
CA ALA A 130 1.53 -24.79 0.32
C ALA A 130 1.06 -24.33 -1.07
N PHE A 131 0.56 -23.10 -1.20
CA PHE A 131 0.04 -22.59 -2.47
C PHE A 131 1.12 -22.32 -3.50
N ILE A 132 2.34 -21.92 -3.11
CA ILE A 132 3.48 -21.75 -4.04
C ILE A 132 3.85 -23.06 -4.78
N PHE A 133 3.52 -24.24 -4.24
CA PHE A 133 3.70 -25.51 -4.98
C PHE A 133 2.91 -25.54 -6.29
N ILE A 134 1.73 -24.92 -6.33
CA ILE A 134 0.85 -24.92 -7.49
C ILE A 134 1.49 -24.20 -8.68
N PRO A 135 1.89 -22.91 -8.59
CA PRO A 135 2.55 -22.22 -9.70
C PRO A 135 3.92 -22.82 -10.04
N PHE A 136 4.65 -23.37 -9.07
CA PHE A 136 5.95 -24.01 -9.32
C PHE A 136 5.82 -25.27 -10.20
N PHE A 137 4.83 -26.13 -9.91
CA PHE A 137 4.58 -27.37 -10.64
C PHE A 137 3.52 -27.24 -11.75
N ALA A 138 3.04 -26.03 -12.05
CA ALA A 138 1.95 -25.82 -13.00
C ALA A 138 2.26 -26.47 -14.38
N PRO A 139 1.41 -27.39 -14.86
CA PRO A 139 1.54 -27.97 -16.20
C PRO A 139 0.89 -27.08 -17.26
N SER A 140 -0.09 -26.25 -16.89
CA SER A 140 -0.90 -25.46 -17.81
C SER A 140 -1.26 -24.08 -17.24
N LEU A 141 -1.67 -23.16 -18.12
CA LEU A 141 -2.11 -21.81 -17.76
C LEU A 141 -3.30 -21.78 -16.78
N PRO A 142 -4.35 -22.62 -16.90
CA PRO A 142 -5.42 -22.68 -15.90
C PRO A 142 -4.94 -23.05 -14.50
N VAL A 143 -4.02 -24.03 -14.39
CA VAL A 143 -3.46 -24.43 -13.09
C VAL A 143 -2.61 -23.31 -12.51
N LEU A 144 -1.85 -22.62 -13.36
CA LEU A 144 -1.08 -21.44 -12.94
C LEU A 144 -1.99 -20.33 -12.42
N LEU A 145 -3.10 -20.04 -13.13
CA LEU A 145 -4.11 -19.06 -12.70
C LEU A 145 -4.72 -19.42 -11.34
N LEU A 146 -5.09 -20.68 -11.14
CA LEU A 146 -5.58 -21.14 -9.85
C LEU A 146 -4.53 -20.93 -8.74
N GLY A 147 -3.27 -21.24 -9.03
CA GLY A 147 -2.15 -20.98 -8.12
C GLY A 147 -2.03 -19.50 -7.76
N GLN A 148 -2.15 -18.59 -8.72
CA GLN A 148 -2.09 -17.14 -8.49
C GLN A 148 -3.25 -16.65 -7.61
N ILE A 149 -4.48 -17.13 -7.85
CA ILE A 149 -5.64 -16.79 -7.02
C ILE A 149 -5.44 -17.27 -5.57
N LEU A 150 -4.97 -18.51 -5.39
CA LEU A 150 -4.75 -19.08 -4.07
C LEU A 150 -3.61 -18.38 -3.32
N CYS A 151 -2.49 -18.07 -3.98
CA CYS A 151 -1.40 -17.30 -3.40
C CYS A 151 -1.81 -15.85 -3.05
N GLY A 152 -2.71 -15.25 -3.83
CA GLY A 152 -3.28 -13.93 -3.55
C GLY A 152 -3.95 -13.83 -2.19
N ILE A 153 -4.60 -14.90 -1.71
CA ILE A 153 -5.35 -14.89 -0.44
C ILE A 153 -4.43 -14.58 0.76
N PRO A 154 -3.34 -15.33 1.02
CA PRO A 154 -2.37 -14.96 2.06
C PRO A 154 -1.74 -13.58 1.87
N TRP A 155 -1.43 -13.17 0.62
CA TRP A 155 -0.87 -11.84 0.38
C TRP A 155 -1.84 -10.72 0.79
N GLY A 156 -3.14 -10.87 0.52
CA GLY A 156 -4.15 -9.91 0.97
C GLY A 156 -4.28 -9.82 2.49
N VAL A 157 -4.08 -10.95 3.18
CA VAL A 157 -3.98 -10.98 4.65
C VAL A 157 -2.75 -10.20 5.11
N PHE A 158 -1.57 -10.43 4.54
CA PHE A 158 -0.34 -9.71 4.92
C PHE A 158 -0.45 -8.20 4.65
N ALA A 159 -1.00 -7.81 3.50
CA ALA A 159 -1.15 -6.41 3.07
C ALA A 159 -2.01 -5.58 4.03
N THR A 160 -3.06 -6.18 4.61
CA THR A 160 -3.97 -5.51 5.53
C THR A 160 -3.53 -5.60 6.98
N MET A 161 -2.91 -6.73 7.36
CA MET A 161 -2.51 -7.00 8.73
C MET A 161 -1.30 -6.21 9.17
N ALA A 162 -0.31 -6.00 8.29
CA ALA A 162 0.91 -5.28 8.65
C ALA A 162 0.69 -3.83 9.10
N PRO A 163 -0.04 -2.97 8.35
CA PRO A 163 -0.34 -1.62 8.83
C PRO A 163 -1.24 -1.61 10.07
N ALA A 164 -2.17 -2.56 10.19
CA ALA A 164 -3.05 -2.67 11.35
C ALA A 164 -2.26 -3.04 12.63
N TYR A 165 -1.41 -4.06 12.57
CA TYR A 165 -0.55 -4.47 13.67
C TYR A 165 0.43 -3.35 14.06
N ALA A 166 1.01 -2.66 13.08
CA ALA A 166 1.87 -1.49 13.34
C ALA A 166 1.12 -0.37 14.09
N SER A 167 -0.16 -0.13 13.75
CA SER A 167 -0.97 0.90 14.41
C SER A 167 -1.34 0.57 15.86
N GLU A 168 -1.51 -0.73 16.17
CA GLU A 168 -1.88 -1.21 17.51
C GLU A 168 -0.68 -1.38 18.45
N VAL A 169 0.53 -1.60 17.89
CA VAL A 169 1.73 -1.94 18.67
C VAL A 169 2.71 -0.76 18.80
N CYS A 170 2.69 0.20 17.88
CA CYS A 170 3.62 1.32 17.89
C CYS A 170 2.97 2.63 18.38
N PRO A 171 3.75 3.48 19.08
CA PRO A 171 3.26 4.76 19.60
C PRO A 171 2.85 5.70 18.47
N MET A 172 1.93 6.62 18.78
CA MET A 172 1.35 7.56 17.81
C MET A 172 2.40 8.30 16.95
N ALA A 173 3.49 8.75 17.57
CA ALA A 173 4.58 9.48 16.92
C ALA A 173 5.28 8.71 15.77
N LEU A 174 5.19 7.38 15.75
CA LEU A 174 5.83 6.54 14.73
C LEU A 174 4.87 6.06 13.63
N ARG A 175 3.55 6.24 13.79
CA ARG A 175 2.54 5.69 12.88
C ARG A 175 2.71 6.20 11.45
N GLY A 176 3.02 7.48 11.26
CA GLY A 176 3.25 8.07 9.93
C GLY A 176 4.49 7.54 9.20
N TYR A 177 5.54 7.13 9.94
CA TYR A 177 6.72 6.51 9.33
C TYR A 177 6.49 5.05 8.99
N LEU A 178 5.75 4.34 9.84
CA LEU A 178 5.44 2.91 9.65
C LEU A 178 4.50 2.67 8.47
N THR A 179 3.54 3.55 8.21
CA THR A 179 2.68 3.45 7.02
C THR A 179 3.48 3.63 5.73
N VAL A 180 4.51 4.48 5.73
CA VAL A 180 5.40 4.62 4.57
C VAL A 180 6.43 3.48 4.50
N TYR A 181 6.80 2.87 5.62
CA TYR A 181 7.63 1.67 5.65
C TYR A 181 6.98 0.50 4.89
N VAL A 182 5.65 0.39 4.91
CA VAL A 182 4.90 -0.59 4.09
C VAL A 182 5.21 -0.40 2.59
N ASN A 183 5.20 0.85 2.10
CA ASN A 183 5.54 1.13 0.71
C ASN A 183 7.01 0.81 0.40
N LEU A 184 7.90 1.02 1.36
CA LEU A 184 9.31 0.65 1.23
C LEU A 184 9.49 -0.89 1.13
N CYS A 185 8.71 -1.67 1.90
CA CYS A 185 8.71 -3.13 1.80
C CYS A 185 8.25 -3.60 0.42
N TRP A 186 7.22 -2.96 -0.15
CA TRP A 186 6.80 -3.20 -1.54
C TRP A 186 7.95 -2.94 -2.52
N ALA A 187 8.58 -1.77 -2.44
CA ALA A 187 9.69 -1.40 -3.33
C ALA A 187 10.87 -2.39 -3.22
N PHE A 188 11.21 -2.85 -2.00
CA PHE A 188 12.23 -3.89 -1.81
C PHE A 188 11.84 -5.23 -2.42
N GLY A 189 10.60 -5.69 -2.23
CA GLY A 189 10.10 -6.92 -2.85
C GLY A 189 10.20 -6.89 -4.36
N GLN A 190 9.77 -5.79 -4.97
CA GLN A 190 9.87 -5.55 -6.41
C GLN A 190 11.33 -5.56 -6.89
N LEU A 191 12.22 -4.87 -6.18
CA LEU A 191 13.65 -4.82 -6.51
C LEU A 191 14.30 -6.20 -6.47
N ILE A 192 13.99 -7.00 -5.46
CA ILE A 192 14.52 -8.36 -5.31
C ILE A 192 14.00 -9.25 -6.46
N ALA A 193 12.71 -9.16 -6.79
CA ALA A 193 12.14 -9.91 -7.92
C ALA A 193 12.84 -9.56 -9.23
N ALA A 194 13.00 -8.26 -9.53
CA ALA A 194 13.71 -7.83 -10.73
C ALA A 194 15.17 -8.30 -10.73
N GLY A 195 15.86 -8.26 -9.59
CA GLY A 195 17.25 -8.71 -9.46
C GLY A 195 17.40 -10.20 -9.75
N VAL A 196 16.55 -11.04 -9.15
CA VAL A 196 16.50 -12.48 -9.39
C VAL A 196 16.22 -12.75 -10.87
N LEU A 197 15.18 -12.13 -11.42
CA LEU A 197 14.77 -12.35 -12.81
C LEU A 197 15.82 -11.87 -13.82
N SER A 198 16.53 -10.78 -13.52
CA SER A 198 17.66 -10.33 -14.32
C SER A 198 18.77 -11.38 -14.40
N GLY A 199 19.06 -12.06 -13.29
CA GLY A 199 20.01 -13.19 -13.26
C GLY A 199 19.60 -14.40 -14.11
N PHE A 200 18.29 -14.61 -14.31
CA PHE A 200 17.75 -15.71 -15.12
C PHE A 200 17.29 -15.29 -16.52
N SER A 201 17.47 -14.02 -16.89
CA SER A 201 16.92 -13.45 -18.13
C SER A 201 17.48 -14.07 -19.42
N GLU A 202 18.71 -14.58 -19.38
CA GLU A 202 19.38 -15.23 -20.53
C GLU A 202 19.23 -16.77 -20.50
N GLY A 203 18.68 -17.33 -19.42
CA GLY A 203 18.54 -18.78 -19.26
C GLY A 203 17.41 -19.34 -20.13
N THR A 204 17.73 -20.28 -21.01
CA THR A 204 16.76 -20.98 -21.89
C THR A 204 16.11 -22.20 -21.24
N SER A 205 16.55 -22.59 -20.05
CA SER A 205 16.07 -23.76 -19.33
C SER A 205 14.72 -23.52 -18.65
N GLN A 206 14.00 -24.60 -18.32
CA GLN A 206 12.77 -24.54 -17.52
C GLN A 206 13.02 -23.97 -16.12
N TRP A 207 14.25 -24.07 -15.63
CA TRP A 207 14.65 -23.54 -14.33
C TRP A 207 14.64 -22.00 -14.27
N SER A 208 14.71 -21.31 -15.40
CA SER A 208 14.70 -19.84 -15.44
C SER A 208 13.40 -19.22 -14.93
N TYR A 209 12.26 -19.92 -15.05
CA TYR A 209 10.98 -19.47 -14.47
C TYR A 209 10.61 -20.22 -13.18
N ARG A 210 11.10 -21.46 -12.99
CA ARG A 210 10.83 -22.24 -11.76
C ARG A 210 11.64 -21.74 -10.56
N ILE A 211 12.91 -21.37 -10.73
CA ILE A 211 13.74 -20.90 -9.62
C ILE A 211 13.18 -19.61 -9.01
N PRO A 212 12.76 -18.60 -9.79
CA PRO A 212 12.11 -17.42 -9.22
C PRO A 212 10.83 -17.74 -8.41
N PHE A 213 10.02 -18.72 -8.84
CA PHE A 213 8.93 -19.24 -7.99
C PHE A 213 9.46 -19.92 -6.72
N ALA A 214 10.51 -20.74 -6.80
CA ALA A 214 11.08 -21.41 -5.62
C ALA A 214 11.68 -20.43 -4.60
N ILE A 215 12.23 -19.31 -5.05
CA ILE A 215 12.75 -18.26 -4.16
C ILE A 215 11.64 -17.66 -3.29
N GLN A 216 10.37 -17.72 -3.72
CA GLN A 216 9.25 -17.33 -2.86
C GLN A 216 9.20 -18.16 -1.56
N TRP A 217 9.66 -19.43 -1.54
CA TRP A 217 9.73 -20.23 -0.30
C TRP A 217 10.80 -19.77 0.70
N ALA A 218 11.78 -18.98 0.26
CA ALA A 218 12.85 -18.50 1.15
C ALA A 218 12.34 -17.48 2.19
N TRP A 219 11.19 -16.83 1.94
CA TRP A 219 10.65 -15.77 2.79
C TRP A 219 9.74 -16.26 3.92
N PRO A 220 8.75 -17.14 3.66
CA PRO A 220 7.81 -17.55 4.70
C PRO A 220 8.48 -18.32 5.84
N ILE A 221 9.51 -19.12 5.57
CA ILE A 221 10.12 -20.02 6.57
C ILE A 221 10.83 -19.23 7.69
N PRO A 222 11.76 -18.29 7.39
CA PRO A 222 12.36 -17.45 8.43
C PRO A 222 11.33 -16.56 9.13
N LEU A 223 10.37 -16.00 8.38
CA LEU A 223 9.32 -15.17 8.96
C LEU A 223 8.44 -15.98 9.91
N PHE A 224 8.10 -17.23 9.58
CA PHE A 224 7.35 -18.11 10.46
C PHE A 224 8.12 -18.38 11.76
N ALA A 225 9.40 -18.73 11.66
CA ALA A 225 10.23 -19.00 12.83
C ALA A 225 10.33 -17.79 13.78
N VAL A 226 10.48 -16.58 13.23
CA VAL A 226 10.58 -15.35 14.02
C VAL A 226 9.22 -14.92 14.57
N LEU A 227 8.19 -14.87 13.71
CA LEU A 227 6.85 -14.40 14.08
C LEU A 227 6.09 -15.42 14.95
N PHE A 228 6.54 -16.68 15.00
CA PHE A 228 6.08 -17.62 16.02
C PHE A 228 6.33 -17.07 17.42
N PHE A 229 7.39 -16.31 17.66
CA PHE A 229 7.67 -15.69 18.95
C PHE A 229 7.04 -14.30 19.12
N ALA A 230 6.39 -13.74 18.09
CA ALA A 230 5.76 -12.43 18.19
C ALA A 230 4.69 -12.43 19.30
N PRO A 231 4.61 -11.38 20.13
CA PRO A 231 3.48 -11.20 21.03
C PRO A 231 2.22 -10.93 20.21
N GLU A 232 1.08 -11.37 20.72
CA GLU A 232 -0.23 -11.00 20.15
C GLU A 232 -0.54 -9.54 20.49
N SER A 233 -1.34 -8.88 19.65
CA SER A 233 -1.72 -7.49 19.89
C SER A 233 -2.41 -7.32 21.26
N PRO A 234 -1.98 -6.37 22.10
CA PRO A 234 -2.66 -6.04 23.36
C PRO A 234 -4.14 -5.69 23.15
N TYR A 235 -4.46 -4.97 22.09
CA TYR A 235 -5.83 -4.58 21.74
C TYR A 235 -6.72 -5.79 21.46
N HIS A 236 -6.18 -6.87 20.86
CA HIS A 236 -6.94 -8.11 20.66
C HIS A 236 -7.35 -8.75 21.99
N HIS A 237 -6.44 -8.80 22.97
CA HIS A 237 -6.75 -9.34 24.30
C HIS A 237 -7.74 -8.46 25.07
N VAL A 238 -7.58 -7.13 25.01
CA VAL A 238 -8.54 -6.17 25.60
C VAL A 238 -9.94 -6.34 25.00
N ARG A 239 -10.06 -6.46 23.68
CA ARG A 239 -11.35 -6.68 23.00
C ARG A 239 -12.05 -7.98 23.41
N ARG A 240 -11.28 -8.99 23.84
CA ARG A 240 -11.78 -10.27 24.35
C ARG A 240 -11.99 -10.31 25.87
N GLY A 241 -11.70 -9.22 26.58
CA GLY A 241 -11.77 -9.16 28.04
C GLY A 241 -10.63 -9.91 28.75
N GLU A 242 -9.57 -10.31 28.04
CA GLU A 242 -8.43 -11.05 28.60
C GLU A 242 -7.35 -10.10 29.13
N ILE A 243 -7.67 -9.32 30.18
CA ILE A 243 -6.83 -8.21 30.67
C ILE A 243 -5.42 -8.67 31.10
N GLU A 244 -5.30 -9.81 31.80
CA GLU A 244 -3.99 -10.35 32.21
C GLU A 244 -3.09 -10.71 31.03
N LYS A 245 -3.66 -11.18 29.92
CA LYS A 245 -2.90 -11.48 28.70
C LYS A 245 -2.51 -10.20 27.98
N ALA A 246 -3.37 -9.18 28.01
CA ALA A 246 -3.05 -7.85 27.48
C ALA A 246 -1.84 -7.25 28.21
N GLU A 247 -1.81 -7.30 29.55
CA GLU A 247 -0.68 -6.79 30.35
C GLU A 247 0.62 -7.53 30.03
N ASN A 248 0.55 -8.85 29.89
CA ASN A 248 1.70 -9.66 29.50
C ASN A 248 2.20 -9.31 28.09
N SER A 249 1.30 -9.07 27.13
CA SER A 249 1.68 -8.60 25.79
C SER A 249 2.34 -7.22 25.82
N VAL A 250 1.79 -6.26 26.56
CA VAL A 250 2.38 -4.92 26.77
C VAL A 250 3.78 -5.02 27.37
N ARG A 251 3.96 -5.90 28.37
CA ARG A 251 5.25 -6.17 29.02
C ARG A 251 6.28 -6.74 28.03
N ARG A 252 5.87 -7.66 27.15
CA ARG A 252 6.76 -8.23 26.11
C ARG A 252 7.12 -7.21 25.02
N LEU A 253 6.18 -6.33 24.67
CA LEU A 253 6.40 -5.21 23.74
C LEU A 253 7.29 -4.11 24.33
N GLY A 254 7.57 -4.16 25.64
CA GLY A 254 8.49 -3.28 26.34
C GLY A 254 7.90 -1.90 26.63
N SER A 255 6.57 -1.78 26.64
CA SER A 255 5.90 -0.49 26.50
C SER A 255 5.70 0.31 27.79
N ALA A 256 5.93 -0.25 28.98
CA ALA A 256 5.65 0.52 30.19
C ALA A 256 6.45 0.09 31.43
N SER A 257 6.88 1.08 32.21
CA SER A 257 7.21 0.96 33.63
C SER A 257 6.01 0.38 34.43
N HIS A 258 4.78 0.63 33.94
CA HIS A 258 3.51 0.18 34.51
C HIS A 258 2.56 -0.38 33.42
N PRO A 259 2.65 -1.67 33.06
CA PRO A 259 1.82 -2.29 32.02
C PRO A 259 0.31 -2.16 32.24
N SER A 260 -0.13 -2.16 33.49
CA SER A 260 -1.54 -2.00 33.87
C SER A 260 -2.13 -0.64 33.46
N GLN A 261 -1.34 0.43 33.50
CA GLN A 261 -1.77 1.78 33.07
C GLN A 261 -2.01 1.83 31.56
N SER A 262 -1.10 1.26 30.77
CA SER A 262 -1.27 1.19 29.33
C SER A 262 -2.48 0.33 28.94
N VAL A 263 -2.73 -0.78 29.63
CA VAL A 263 -3.91 -1.61 29.38
C VAL A 263 -5.20 -0.88 29.78
N ALA A 264 -5.21 -0.14 30.88
CA ALA A 264 -6.35 0.69 31.26
C ALA A 264 -6.68 1.76 30.20
N LEU A 265 -5.66 2.45 29.68
CA LEU A 265 -5.83 3.40 28.57
C LEU A 265 -6.39 2.70 27.31
N MET A 266 -5.94 1.48 27.01
CA MET A 266 -6.46 0.68 25.89
C MET A 266 -7.92 0.27 26.10
N ILE A 267 -8.33 -0.09 27.33
CA ILE A 267 -9.73 -0.40 27.66
C ILE A 267 -10.59 0.83 27.41
N HIS A 268 -10.21 1.98 27.98
CA HIS A 268 -10.94 3.24 27.81
C HIS A 268 -11.04 3.64 26.34
N THR A 269 -9.91 3.60 25.60
CA THR A 269 -9.89 3.88 24.16
C THR A 269 -10.80 2.93 23.38
N ASN A 270 -10.79 1.63 23.70
CA ASN A 270 -11.62 0.65 23.01
C ASN A 270 -13.11 0.78 23.35
N GLU A 271 -13.46 1.24 24.55
CA GLU A 271 -14.85 1.57 24.91
C GLU A 271 -15.34 2.81 24.15
N LEU A 272 -14.53 3.87 24.12
CA LEU A 272 -14.80 5.05 23.28
C LEU A 272 -14.92 4.68 21.80
N GLU A 273 -14.02 3.85 21.27
CA GLU A 273 -14.11 3.34 19.90
C GLU A 273 -15.41 2.58 19.67
N LYS A 274 -15.84 1.73 20.60
CA LYS A 274 -17.12 0.99 20.50
C LYS A 274 -18.32 1.93 20.56
N GLU A 275 -18.30 2.97 21.37
CA GLU A 275 -19.36 3.98 21.43
C GLU A 275 -19.43 4.80 20.14
N ILE A 276 -18.26 5.15 19.59
CA ILE A 276 -18.14 5.86 18.31
C ILE A 276 -18.59 4.97 17.14
N ASP A 277 -18.23 3.69 17.15
CA ASP A 277 -18.65 2.72 16.13
C ASP A 277 -20.11 2.29 16.31
N ALA A 278 -20.68 2.37 17.52
CA ALA A 278 -22.08 2.03 17.78
C ALA A 278 -23.02 2.93 16.96
N GLY A 279 -23.79 2.29 16.08
CA GLY A 279 -24.69 2.99 15.16
C GLY A 279 -24.06 3.47 13.86
N THR A 280 -22.79 3.12 13.57
CA THR A 280 -22.14 3.42 12.29
C THR A 280 -22.28 2.28 11.30
N SER A 281 -22.71 2.60 10.08
CA SER A 281 -22.85 1.67 8.96
C SER A 281 -21.93 2.06 7.80
N TYR A 282 -21.60 1.11 6.93
CA TYR A 282 -20.95 1.42 5.65
C TYR A 282 -21.80 2.40 4.81
N LEU A 283 -23.12 2.42 5.00
CA LEU A 283 -24.00 3.40 4.34
C LEU A 283 -23.73 4.83 4.79
N ASP A 284 -23.21 5.04 6.00
CA ASP A 284 -22.91 6.38 6.50
C ASP A 284 -21.65 6.96 5.84
N CYS A 285 -20.74 6.11 5.35
CA CYS A 285 -19.63 6.54 4.49
C CYS A 285 -20.10 7.19 3.18
N PHE A 286 -21.35 6.95 2.77
CA PHE A 286 -21.95 7.50 1.56
C PHE A 286 -22.95 8.64 1.83
N ARG A 287 -23.00 9.18 3.05
CA ARG A 287 -23.94 10.24 3.43
C ARG A 287 -23.22 11.52 3.85
N GLY A 288 -23.82 12.66 3.47
CA GLY A 288 -23.43 13.99 3.98
C GLY A 288 -21.95 14.35 3.77
N ILE A 289 -21.28 14.74 4.85
CA ILE A 289 -19.89 15.18 4.86
C ILE A 289 -18.92 14.00 4.68
N ASP A 290 -19.27 12.84 5.23
CA ASP A 290 -18.47 11.62 5.14
C ASP A 290 -18.43 11.05 3.72
N LEU A 291 -19.45 11.33 2.88
CA LEU A 291 -19.41 11.02 1.44
C LEU A 291 -18.22 11.70 0.76
N ARG A 292 -18.00 13.00 1.03
CA ARG A 292 -16.89 13.75 0.44
C ARG A 292 -15.54 13.19 0.91
N ARG A 293 -15.43 12.82 2.19
CA ARG A 293 -14.21 12.23 2.74
C ARG A 293 -13.92 10.88 2.12
N THR A 294 -14.92 10.01 2.06
CA THR A 294 -14.80 8.67 1.46
C THR A 294 -14.52 8.77 -0.03
N GLU A 295 -15.14 9.69 -0.77
CA GLU A 295 -14.81 9.98 -2.17
C GLU A 295 -13.32 10.30 -2.32
N ILE A 296 -12.80 11.23 -1.52
CA ILE A 296 -11.40 11.66 -1.62
C ILE A 296 -10.43 10.51 -1.37
N VAL A 297 -10.68 9.73 -0.31
CA VAL A 297 -9.85 8.61 0.11
C VAL A 297 -9.87 7.49 -0.95
N CYS A 298 -11.05 7.16 -1.50
CA CYS A 298 -11.18 6.18 -2.58
C CYS A 298 -10.49 6.64 -3.87
N MET A 299 -10.69 7.89 -4.27
CA MET A 299 -10.10 8.44 -5.49
C MET A 299 -8.59 8.58 -5.41
N ALA A 300 -8.03 8.93 -4.24
CA ALA A 300 -6.58 8.92 -4.02
C ALA A 300 -5.99 7.53 -4.27
N PHE A 301 -6.66 6.46 -3.80
CA PHE A 301 -6.20 5.09 -4.03
C PHE A 301 -6.36 4.62 -5.47
N ILE A 302 -7.51 4.90 -6.11
CA ILE A 302 -7.74 4.60 -7.53
C ILE A 302 -6.72 5.32 -8.43
N THR A 303 -6.27 6.53 -8.07
CA THR A 303 -5.31 7.27 -8.88
C THR A 303 -4.00 6.49 -9.10
N GLN A 304 -3.57 5.64 -8.15
CA GLN A 304 -2.31 4.89 -8.24
C GLN A 304 -2.24 3.94 -9.46
N PRO A 305 -3.22 3.06 -9.72
CA PRO A 305 -3.24 2.25 -10.94
C PRO A 305 -3.37 3.11 -12.21
N PHE A 306 -4.19 4.16 -12.17
CA PHE A 306 -4.48 5.00 -13.35
C PHE A 306 -3.42 6.05 -13.68
N CYS A 307 -2.46 6.33 -12.81
CA CYS A 307 -1.35 7.25 -13.10
C CYS A 307 -0.20 6.60 -13.89
N GLY A 308 -0.45 5.44 -14.52
CA GLY A 308 0.49 4.72 -15.38
C GLY A 308 1.31 3.64 -14.66
N SER A 309 0.95 3.22 -13.45
CA SER A 309 1.71 2.19 -12.73
C SER A 309 1.63 0.81 -13.36
N ALA A 310 0.58 0.51 -14.14
CA ALA A 310 0.54 -0.71 -14.96
C ALA A 310 1.64 -0.74 -16.04
N MET A 311 2.10 0.43 -16.51
CA MET A 311 3.16 0.55 -17.51
C MET A 311 4.54 0.73 -16.85
N GLY A 312 4.65 1.63 -15.88
CA GLY A 312 5.93 1.98 -15.25
C GLY A 312 6.29 1.16 -14.01
N GLY A 313 5.31 0.58 -13.30
CA GLY A 313 5.53 -0.22 -12.08
C GLY A 313 6.11 -1.61 -12.36
N THR A 314 5.85 -2.16 -13.54
CA THR A 314 6.38 -3.45 -14.00
C THR A 314 6.98 -3.29 -15.40
N PRO A 315 8.08 -2.53 -15.54
CA PRO A 315 8.47 -1.96 -16.83
C PRO A 315 9.16 -2.97 -17.76
N THR A 316 9.50 -4.17 -17.27
CA THR A 316 10.25 -5.17 -18.06
C THR A 316 9.53 -5.53 -19.36
N TYR A 317 8.22 -5.83 -19.30
CA TYR A 317 7.45 -6.17 -20.49
C TYR A 317 7.34 -4.97 -21.44
N PHE A 318 7.11 -3.77 -20.90
CA PHE A 318 7.11 -2.54 -21.69
C PHE A 318 8.44 -2.31 -22.42
N PHE A 319 9.58 -2.47 -21.75
CA PHE A 319 10.91 -2.30 -22.36
C PHE A 319 11.15 -3.26 -23.52
N LEU A 320 10.72 -4.52 -23.36
CA LEU A 320 10.78 -5.52 -24.43
C LEU A 320 9.90 -5.11 -25.62
N GLN A 321 8.65 -4.72 -25.37
CA GLN A 321 7.73 -4.30 -26.44
C GLN A 321 8.15 -2.98 -27.10
N ALA A 322 8.84 -2.12 -26.35
CA ALA A 322 9.46 -0.93 -26.89
C ALA A 322 10.64 -1.25 -27.82
N GLY A 323 11.21 -2.46 -27.77
CA GLY A 323 12.28 -2.92 -28.66
C GLY A 323 13.66 -3.07 -27.99
N LEU A 324 13.75 -2.99 -26.66
CA LEU A 324 15.01 -3.23 -25.96
C LEU A 324 15.34 -4.72 -25.86
N PRO A 325 16.63 -5.10 -25.93
CA PRO A 325 17.05 -6.48 -25.69
C PRO A 325 16.61 -6.98 -24.31
N THR A 326 16.34 -8.29 -24.18
CA THR A 326 15.89 -8.92 -22.93
C THR A 326 16.85 -8.64 -21.77
N SER A 327 18.14 -8.92 -21.91
CA SER A 327 19.15 -8.70 -20.85
C SER A 327 19.15 -7.24 -20.36
N ILE A 328 18.99 -6.27 -21.26
CA ILE A 328 18.99 -4.84 -20.93
C ILE A 328 17.67 -4.45 -20.26
N SER A 329 16.53 -4.94 -20.76
CA SER A 329 15.20 -4.67 -20.20
C SER A 329 15.12 -5.09 -18.73
N PHE A 330 15.60 -6.30 -18.40
CA PHE A 330 15.63 -6.76 -17.01
C PHE A 330 16.61 -5.95 -16.16
N LYS A 331 17.83 -5.64 -16.64
CA LYS A 331 18.80 -4.79 -15.92
C LYS A 331 18.29 -3.37 -15.67
N MET A 332 17.62 -2.76 -16.65
CA MET A 332 17.00 -1.45 -16.48
C MET A 332 15.84 -1.51 -15.48
N SER A 333 15.06 -2.59 -15.47
CA SER A 333 14.02 -2.81 -14.46
C SER A 333 14.60 -2.86 -13.04
N VAL A 334 15.75 -3.53 -12.85
CA VAL A 334 16.47 -3.53 -11.56
C VAL A 334 16.89 -2.11 -11.18
N GLY A 335 17.49 -1.36 -12.10
CA GLY A 335 17.88 0.04 -11.87
C GLY A 335 16.70 0.93 -11.49
N GLY A 336 15.57 0.79 -12.19
CA GLY A 336 14.35 1.57 -11.94
C GLY A 336 13.72 1.28 -10.59
N LEU A 337 13.66 0.01 -10.20
CA LEU A 337 13.14 -0.39 -8.89
C LEU A 337 14.13 -0.07 -7.75
N GLY A 338 15.43 0.01 -8.04
CA GLY A 338 16.43 0.56 -7.12
C GLY A 338 16.20 2.05 -6.88
N LEU A 339 15.96 2.82 -7.96
CA LEU A 339 15.57 4.23 -7.86
C LEU A 339 14.25 4.41 -7.12
N ALA A 340 13.28 3.50 -7.27
CA ALA A 340 12.03 3.51 -6.52
C ALA A 340 12.25 3.40 -5.00
N ALA A 341 13.14 2.50 -4.55
CA ALA A 341 13.50 2.37 -3.14
C ALA A 341 14.12 3.67 -2.59
N VAL A 342 15.05 4.28 -3.35
CA VAL A 342 15.66 5.57 -2.99
C VAL A 342 14.62 6.70 -2.97
N GLY A 343 13.74 6.75 -3.97
CA GLY A 343 12.65 7.73 -4.07
C GLY A 343 11.72 7.66 -2.86
N THR A 344 11.40 6.46 -2.37
CA THR A 344 10.59 6.25 -1.17
C THR A 344 11.26 6.84 0.08
N LEU A 345 12.59 6.65 0.24
CA LEU A 345 13.33 7.24 1.35
C LEU A 345 13.39 8.77 1.28
N ILE A 346 13.47 9.34 0.07
CA ILE A 346 13.41 10.80 -0.14
C ILE A 346 12.01 11.33 0.21
N SER A 347 10.96 10.57 -0.09
CA SER A 347 9.57 10.93 0.19
C SER A 347 9.33 11.24 1.68
N TRP A 348 10.01 10.53 2.60
CA TRP A 348 9.95 10.84 4.03
C TRP A 348 10.33 12.28 4.35
N LYS A 349 11.44 12.76 3.79
CA LYS A 349 11.88 14.15 4.00
C LYS A 349 10.92 15.14 3.34
N LEU A 350 10.42 14.81 2.16
CA LEU A 350 9.49 15.67 1.43
C LEU A 350 8.15 15.81 2.14
N LEU A 351 7.61 14.75 2.73
CA LEU A 351 6.36 14.77 3.49
C LEU A 351 6.39 15.74 4.68
N HIS A 352 7.56 15.93 5.31
CA HIS A 352 7.74 16.94 6.36
C HIS A 352 7.91 18.35 5.77
N ALA A 353 8.72 18.49 4.73
CA ALA A 353 9.01 19.80 4.14
C ALA A 353 7.80 20.42 3.43
N PHE A 354 7.06 19.63 2.65
CA PHE A 354 5.97 20.09 1.79
C PHE A 354 4.62 19.51 2.21
N GLY A 355 3.54 20.17 1.78
CA GLY A 355 2.17 19.71 2.01
C GLY A 355 1.80 18.48 1.17
N ARG A 356 0.85 17.67 1.65
CA ARG A 356 0.41 16.43 1.00
C ARG A 356 -0.23 16.73 -0.35
N ARG A 357 -1.09 17.74 -0.41
CA ARG A 357 -1.77 18.17 -1.64
C ARG A 357 -0.77 18.65 -2.68
N THR A 358 0.19 19.48 -2.27
CA THR A 358 1.21 20.04 -3.17
C THR A 358 2.07 18.96 -3.80
N LEU A 359 2.55 18.01 -3.01
CA LEU A 359 3.38 16.91 -3.51
C LEU A 359 2.59 15.96 -4.41
N TYR A 360 1.32 15.66 -4.06
CA TYR A 360 0.48 14.77 -4.87
C TYR A 360 0.15 15.40 -6.24
N LEU A 361 -0.15 16.71 -6.27
CA LEU A 361 -0.35 17.45 -7.52
C LEU A 361 0.92 17.55 -8.37
N ALA A 362 2.05 17.92 -7.76
CA ALA A 362 3.34 17.99 -8.45
C ALA A 362 3.75 16.62 -9.01
N GLY A 363 3.50 15.55 -8.24
CA GLY A 363 3.67 14.17 -8.67
C GLY A 363 2.84 13.86 -9.90
N LEU A 364 1.53 14.03 -9.86
CA LEU A 364 0.64 13.73 -11.00
C LEU A 364 0.96 14.57 -12.24
N ALA A 365 1.32 15.85 -12.08
CA ALA A 365 1.77 16.68 -13.19
C ALA A 365 3.05 16.13 -13.82
N GLY A 366 4.05 15.77 -13.00
CA GLY A 366 5.30 15.17 -13.44
C GLY A 366 5.09 13.83 -14.15
N LEU A 367 4.30 12.93 -13.57
CA LEU A 367 3.99 11.63 -14.18
C LEU A 367 3.27 11.81 -15.52
N THR A 368 2.30 12.72 -15.61
CA THR A 368 1.58 13.04 -16.85
C THR A 368 2.54 13.53 -17.94
N ALA A 369 3.42 14.48 -17.60
CA ALA A 369 4.40 15.02 -18.53
C ALA A 369 5.36 13.92 -19.04
N ILE A 370 5.83 13.05 -18.15
CA ILE A 370 6.71 11.94 -18.51
C ILE A 370 6.00 10.93 -19.43
N LEU A 371 4.75 10.56 -19.12
CA LEU A 371 3.98 9.60 -19.91
C LEU A 371 3.68 10.12 -21.33
N TRP A 372 3.28 11.40 -21.46
CA TRP A 372 3.13 12.03 -22.76
C TRP A 372 4.46 12.14 -23.51
N THR A 373 5.56 12.46 -22.81
CA THR A 373 6.90 12.46 -23.42
C THR A 373 7.23 11.08 -24.02
N VAL A 374 6.95 9.99 -23.31
CA VAL A 374 7.11 8.62 -23.86
C VAL A 374 6.24 8.40 -25.09
N GLY A 375 4.97 8.84 -25.06
CA GLY A 375 4.08 8.79 -26.22
C GLY A 375 4.64 9.55 -27.42
N PHE A 376 5.13 10.77 -27.24
CA PHE A 376 5.73 11.58 -28.30
C PHE A 376 7.02 10.98 -28.85
N ILE A 377 7.89 10.44 -27.99
CA ILE A 377 9.10 9.72 -28.44
C ILE A 377 8.71 8.49 -29.27
N SER A 378 7.67 7.76 -28.87
CA SER A 378 7.18 6.61 -29.62
C SER A 378 6.65 6.97 -31.00
N VAL A 379 6.12 8.18 -31.19
CA VAL A 379 5.64 8.67 -32.50
C VAL A 379 6.80 9.17 -33.36
N GLY A 380 7.70 9.97 -32.79
CA GLY A 380 8.77 10.62 -33.54
C GLY A 380 10.02 9.75 -33.78
N ALA A 381 10.32 8.82 -32.87
CA ALA A 381 11.56 8.06 -32.87
C ALA A 381 11.36 6.58 -32.46
N GLY A 382 10.14 6.07 -32.54
CA GLY A 382 9.74 4.74 -32.05
C GLY A 382 10.28 3.53 -32.81
N THR A 383 11.17 3.72 -33.79
CA THR A 383 11.91 2.66 -34.50
C THR A 383 13.43 2.78 -34.33
N SER A 384 13.89 3.86 -33.69
CA SER A 384 15.31 4.14 -33.50
C SER A 384 15.81 3.58 -32.17
N THR A 385 17.05 3.09 -32.15
CA THR A 385 17.70 2.63 -30.92
C THR A 385 17.70 3.72 -29.84
N ALA A 386 17.99 4.97 -30.22
CA ALA A 386 17.96 6.11 -29.31
C ALA A 386 16.56 6.34 -28.71
N GLY A 387 15.50 6.18 -29.51
CA GLY A 387 14.11 6.27 -29.06
C GLY A 387 13.73 5.19 -28.04
N TYR A 388 14.22 3.95 -28.22
CA TYR A 388 13.99 2.86 -27.26
C TYR A 388 14.59 3.15 -25.88
N TYR A 389 15.87 3.56 -25.85
CA TYR A 389 16.54 3.93 -24.60
C TYR A 389 15.96 5.20 -23.96
N ALA A 390 15.51 6.17 -24.78
CA ALA A 390 14.86 7.37 -24.29
C ALA A 390 13.53 7.04 -23.59
N GLN A 391 12.68 6.21 -24.21
CA GLN A 391 11.43 5.75 -23.58
C GLN A 391 11.69 5.02 -22.27
N ALA A 392 12.68 4.12 -22.25
CA ALA A 392 12.99 3.37 -21.04
C ALA A 392 13.53 4.27 -19.92
N THR A 393 14.43 5.20 -20.24
CA THR A 393 14.96 6.17 -19.27
C THR A 393 13.85 7.06 -18.68
N MET A 394 12.90 7.49 -19.52
CA MET A 394 11.73 8.23 -19.05
C MET A 394 10.86 7.39 -18.11
N MET A 395 10.72 6.09 -18.33
CA MET A 395 10.01 5.21 -17.39
C MET A 395 10.76 4.99 -16.07
N LEU A 396 12.10 4.98 -16.08
CA LEU A 396 12.88 4.99 -14.84
C LEU A 396 12.65 6.30 -14.06
N LEU A 397 12.57 7.43 -14.76
CA LEU A 397 12.23 8.72 -14.15
C LEU A 397 10.80 8.72 -13.62
N TRP A 398 9.85 8.11 -14.35
CA TRP A 398 8.47 7.93 -13.89
C TRP A 398 8.43 7.15 -12.58
N LEU A 399 9.17 6.03 -12.48
CA LEU A 399 9.28 5.23 -11.25
C LEU A 399 9.81 6.07 -10.09
N PHE A 400 10.89 6.79 -10.31
CA PHE A 400 11.49 7.66 -9.30
C PHE A 400 10.51 8.73 -8.81
N VAL A 401 9.83 9.44 -9.71
CA VAL A 401 8.86 10.48 -9.37
C VAL A 401 7.65 9.87 -8.64
N TYR A 402 7.13 8.73 -9.09
CA TYR A 402 5.98 8.05 -8.49
C TYR A 402 6.26 7.66 -7.04
N TYR A 403 7.40 7.01 -6.79
CA TYR A 403 7.80 6.57 -5.45
C TYR A 403 8.27 7.70 -4.54
N MET A 404 8.63 8.86 -5.10
CA MET A 404 8.92 10.07 -4.33
C MET A 404 7.65 10.83 -3.93
N THR A 405 6.59 10.73 -4.74
CA THR A 405 5.36 11.53 -4.60
C THR A 405 4.11 10.66 -4.41
N VAL A 406 3.43 10.29 -5.49
CA VAL A 406 2.08 9.70 -5.48
C VAL A 406 1.98 8.45 -4.61
N GLY A 407 2.93 7.52 -4.70
CA GLY A 407 2.89 6.24 -3.97
C GLY A 407 2.82 6.41 -2.44
N PRO A 408 3.88 6.91 -1.79
CA PRO A 408 3.90 7.08 -0.33
C PRO A 408 2.83 8.03 0.21
N ILE A 409 2.59 9.14 -0.49
CA ILE A 409 1.73 10.23 -0.02
C ILE A 409 0.27 9.80 -0.01
N CYS A 410 -0.11 8.88 -0.90
CA CYS A 410 -1.44 8.31 -0.93
C CYS A 410 -1.83 7.67 0.41
N TYR A 411 -0.91 6.93 1.03
CA TYR A 411 -1.15 6.29 2.33
C TYR A 411 -1.31 7.33 3.46
N ALA A 412 -0.56 8.44 3.42
CA ALA A 412 -0.71 9.53 4.38
C ALA A 412 -2.07 10.22 4.24
N ILE A 413 -2.47 10.58 3.01
CA ILE A 413 -3.75 11.22 2.70
C ILE A 413 -4.93 10.41 3.27
N ILE A 414 -4.87 9.09 3.15
CA ILE A 414 -5.95 8.20 3.60
C ILE A 414 -6.07 8.17 5.11
N GLY A 415 -4.94 8.08 5.81
CA GLY A 415 -4.94 8.13 7.27
C GLY A 415 -5.41 9.47 7.81
N GLU A 416 -5.08 10.56 7.12
CA GLU A 416 -5.34 11.93 7.58
C GLU A 416 -6.76 12.43 7.25
N ILE A 417 -7.32 12.11 6.07
CA ILE A 417 -8.63 12.64 5.62
C ILE A 417 -9.82 11.82 6.16
N SER A 418 -9.61 10.55 6.52
CA SER A 418 -10.67 9.70 7.02
C SER A 418 -11.16 10.18 8.39
N SER A 419 -12.48 10.34 8.52
CA SER A 419 -13.11 10.76 9.79
C SER A 419 -12.77 9.76 10.89
N THR A 420 -12.51 10.23 12.11
CA THR A 420 -12.19 9.38 13.27
C THR A 420 -13.26 8.30 13.47
N ARG A 421 -14.54 8.68 13.33
CA ARG A 421 -15.70 7.78 13.46
C ARG A 421 -15.82 6.70 12.38
N LEU A 422 -15.50 7.01 11.12
CA LEU A 422 -15.66 6.05 10.00
C LEU A 422 -14.33 5.56 9.44
N ARG A 423 -13.21 5.82 10.14
CA ARG A 423 -11.85 5.63 9.62
C ARG A 423 -11.63 4.24 9.05
N ASN A 424 -11.91 3.22 9.84
CA ASN A 424 -11.71 1.82 9.44
C ASN A 424 -12.55 1.46 8.20
N LYS A 425 -13.79 1.94 8.14
CA LYS A 425 -14.73 1.69 7.03
C LYS A 425 -14.30 2.41 5.75
N SER A 426 -13.91 3.68 5.84
CA SER A 426 -13.43 4.48 4.70
C SER A 426 -12.10 3.95 4.14
N ILE A 427 -11.16 3.54 5.00
CA ILE A 427 -9.90 2.91 4.57
C ILE A 427 -10.16 1.57 3.87
N SER A 428 -11.10 0.76 4.38
CA SER A 428 -11.48 -0.51 3.74
C SER A 428 -12.10 -0.28 2.36
N LEU A 429 -12.98 0.72 2.23
CA LEU A 429 -13.59 1.08 0.94
C LEU A 429 -12.54 1.58 -0.05
N SER A 430 -11.59 2.41 0.39
CA SER A 430 -10.52 2.89 -0.49
C SER A 430 -9.58 1.79 -0.95
N ARG A 431 -9.26 0.82 -0.07
CA ARG A 431 -8.45 -0.36 -0.45
C ARG A 431 -9.19 -1.21 -1.50
N SER A 432 -10.49 -1.41 -1.32
CA SER A 432 -11.33 -2.12 -2.31
C SER A 432 -11.36 -1.39 -3.66
N ALA A 433 -11.50 -0.06 -3.62
CA ALA A 433 -11.47 0.80 -4.80
C ALA A 433 -10.14 0.69 -5.58
N TYR A 434 -9.00 0.64 -4.88
CA TYR A 434 -7.69 0.38 -5.49
C TYR A 434 -7.63 -0.96 -6.20
N TYR A 435 -8.07 -2.06 -5.57
CA TYR A 435 -8.03 -3.37 -6.22
C TYR A 435 -8.93 -3.42 -7.46
N ILE A 436 -10.11 -2.78 -7.42
CA ILE A 436 -10.98 -2.64 -8.60
C ILE A 436 -10.25 -1.87 -9.71
N GLY A 437 -9.65 -0.73 -9.38
CA GLY A 437 -8.86 0.05 -10.33
C GLY A 437 -7.69 -0.73 -10.91
N GLN A 438 -6.99 -1.50 -10.08
CA GLN A 438 -5.89 -2.36 -10.49
C GLN A 438 -6.36 -3.47 -11.45
N ILE A 439 -7.50 -4.12 -11.16
CA ILE A 439 -8.08 -5.14 -12.04
C ILE A 439 -8.39 -4.54 -13.42
N ILE A 440 -8.97 -3.34 -13.48
CA ILE A 440 -9.25 -2.65 -14.75
C ILE A 440 -7.94 -2.39 -15.52
N CYS A 441 -6.93 -1.84 -14.85
CA CYS A 441 -5.65 -1.53 -15.49
C CYS A 441 -4.89 -2.78 -15.94
N ASN A 442 -5.00 -3.89 -15.20
CA ASN A 442 -4.42 -5.19 -15.53
C ASN A 442 -5.11 -5.87 -16.73
N VAL A 443 -6.33 -5.47 -17.11
CA VAL A 443 -6.94 -5.89 -18.38
C VAL A 443 -6.47 -5.00 -19.52
N ILE A 444 -6.50 -3.68 -19.32
CA ILE A 444 -6.21 -2.69 -20.36
C ILE A 444 -4.74 -2.73 -20.80
N ASN A 445 -3.81 -2.78 -19.84
CA ASN A 445 -2.38 -2.61 -20.14
C ASN A 445 -1.79 -3.77 -20.95
N PRO A 446 -2.01 -5.06 -20.61
CA PRO A 446 -1.55 -6.17 -21.44
C PRO A 446 -2.16 -6.12 -22.84
N TYR A 447 -3.44 -5.76 -22.98
CA TYR A 447 -4.08 -5.63 -24.28
C TYR A 447 -3.43 -4.55 -25.16
N MET A 448 -3.09 -3.40 -24.57
CA MET A 448 -2.41 -2.32 -25.28
C MET A 448 -0.98 -2.67 -25.70
N LEU A 449 -0.23 -3.41 -24.86
CA LEU A 449 1.17 -3.72 -25.11
C LEU A 449 1.40 -4.99 -25.94
N ASN A 450 0.45 -5.93 -25.94
CA ASN A 450 0.62 -7.20 -26.62
C ASN A 450 0.65 -7.01 -28.15
N PRO A 451 1.67 -7.54 -28.85
CA PRO A 451 1.76 -7.48 -30.31
C PRO A 451 0.61 -8.13 -31.06
N THR A 452 -0.09 -9.11 -30.45
CA THR A 452 -1.21 -9.81 -31.11
C THR A 452 -2.52 -9.04 -31.05
N GLU A 453 -2.60 -7.97 -30.26
CA GLU A 453 -3.83 -7.22 -30.01
C GLU A 453 -3.65 -5.74 -30.37
N GLY A 454 -3.36 -4.89 -29.39
CA GLY A 454 -3.20 -3.46 -29.60
C GLY A 454 -1.90 -3.10 -30.33
N ASP A 455 -0.76 -3.68 -29.93
CA ASP A 455 0.59 -3.26 -30.33
C ASP A 455 0.84 -1.74 -30.24
N TRP A 456 0.35 -1.11 -29.17
CA TRP A 456 0.50 0.35 -28.99
C TRP A 456 1.93 0.74 -28.58
N LYS A 457 2.74 -0.23 -28.09
CA LYS A 457 4.12 -0.02 -27.63
C LYS A 457 4.21 1.24 -26.75
N GLY A 458 5.07 2.19 -27.09
CA GLY A 458 5.22 3.47 -26.39
C GLY A 458 4.03 4.44 -26.50
N LYS A 459 3.13 4.29 -27.48
CA LYS A 459 1.92 5.13 -27.61
C LYS A 459 0.95 4.93 -26.44
N THR A 460 1.07 3.82 -25.72
CA THR A 460 0.39 3.55 -24.45
C THR A 460 0.59 4.67 -23.42
N GLY A 461 1.70 5.42 -23.52
CA GLY A 461 1.95 6.62 -22.73
C GLY A 461 0.92 7.75 -22.92
N PHE A 462 0.28 7.88 -24.08
CA PHE A 462 -0.79 8.86 -24.27
C PHE A 462 -2.05 8.52 -23.49
N PHE A 463 -2.42 7.24 -23.47
CA PHE A 463 -3.59 6.77 -22.73
C PHE A 463 -3.40 6.96 -21.22
N TRP A 464 -2.30 6.43 -20.67
CA TRP A 464 -2.02 6.57 -19.24
C TRP A 464 -1.72 8.01 -18.82
N GLY A 465 -1.06 8.79 -19.69
CA GLY A 465 -0.87 10.22 -19.46
C GLY A 465 -2.20 10.97 -19.43
N GLY A 466 -3.13 10.64 -20.33
CA GLY A 466 -4.49 11.18 -20.34
C GLY A 466 -5.27 10.83 -19.06
N CYS A 467 -5.24 9.56 -18.63
CA CYS A 467 -5.84 9.14 -17.37
C CYS A 467 -5.22 9.89 -16.18
N SER A 468 -3.89 9.94 -16.09
CA SER A 468 -3.16 10.69 -15.06
C SER A 468 -3.55 12.17 -15.03
N PHE A 469 -3.76 12.79 -16.20
CA PHE A 469 -4.20 14.18 -16.31
C PHE A 469 -5.62 14.40 -15.79
N VAL A 470 -6.54 13.46 -16.05
CA VAL A 470 -7.91 13.52 -15.48
C VAL A 470 -7.85 13.46 -13.95
N PHE A 471 -7.03 12.56 -13.38
CA PHE A 471 -6.83 12.50 -11.94
C PHE A 471 -6.11 13.73 -11.38
N PHE A 472 -5.20 14.34 -12.14
CA PHE A 472 -4.59 15.63 -11.79
C PHE A 472 -5.64 16.73 -11.65
N ILE A 473 -6.56 16.85 -12.64
CA ILE A 473 -7.67 17.81 -12.59
C ILE A 473 -8.56 17.53 -11.39
N TRP A 474 -8.96 16.27 -11.16
CA TRP A 474 -9.79 15.92 -10.01
C TRP A 474 -9.09 16.29 -8.69
N THR A 475 -7.81 15.94 -8.55
CA THR A 475 -6.98 16.26 -7.37
C THR A 475 -6.94 17.76 -7.13
N TRP A 476 -6.79 18.55 -8.20
CA TRP A 476 -6.74 20.00 -8.12
C TRP A 476 -8.02 20.59 -7.50
N PHE A 477 -9.19 20.06 -7.84
CA PHE A 477 -10.45 20.58 -7.31
C PHE A 477 -10.88 19.97 -5.98
N ARG A 478 -10.57 18.69 -5.72
CA ARG A 478 -11.19 17.91 -4.63
C ARG A 478 -10.26 17.57 -3.47
N LEU A 479 -8.95 17.41 -3.66
CA LEU A 479 -8.03 16.98 -2.60
C LEU A 479 -7.63 18.14 -1.68
N PRO A 480 -8.02 18.19 -0.39
CA PRO A 480 -7.59 19.25 0.52
C PRO A 480 -6.14 19.10 0.98
N GLU A 481 -5.57 20.17 1.53
CA GLU A 481 -4.28 20.12 2.23
C GLU A 481 -4.52 19.75 3.71
N SER A 482 -3.82 18.72 4.19
CA SER A 482 -3.94 18.17 5.55
C SER A 482 -2.71 18.46 6.43
N LYS A 483 -1.64 19.02 5.86
CA LYS A 483 -0.41 19.32 6.59
C LYS A 483 -0.67 20.24 7.80
N ASP A 484 -0.08 19.87 8.94
CA ASP A 484 -0.08 20.61 10.21
C ASP A 484 -1.49 20.86 10.79
N ARG A 485 -2.44 19.96 10.51
CA ARG A 485 -3.83 20.01 11.03
C ARG A 485 -4.11 18.86 11.99
N SER A 486 -4.85 19.15 13.05
CA SER A 486 -5.39 18.11 13.93
C SER A 486 -6.60 17.42 13.28
N PHE A 487 -6.95 16.22 13.75
CA PHE A 487 -8.15 15.53 13.28
C PHE A 487 -9.43 16.32 13.56
N GLU A 488 -9.48 17.02 14.69
CA GLU A 488 -10.60 17.88 15.10
C GLU A 488 -10.75 19.10 14.19
N GLU A 489 -9.63 19.77 13.85
CA GLU A 489 -9.63 20.88 12.88
C GLU A 489 -10.12 20.41 11.50
N LEU A 490 -9.68 19.23 11.05
CA LEU A 490 -10.16 18.64 9.80
C LEU A 490 -11.67 18.35 9.89
N ASP A 491 -12.16 17.78 11.00
CA ASP A 491 -13.59 17.52 11.21
C ASP A 491 -14.44 18.79 11.07
N LEU A 492 -14.00 19.90 11.67
CA LEU A 492 -14.67 21.20 11.55
C LEU A 492 -14.63 21.76 10.12
N LEU A 493 -13.47 21.73 9.45
CA LEU A 493 -13.32 22.21 8.06
C LEU A 493 -14.24 21.45 7.08
N PHE A 494 -14.36 20.14 7.29
CA PHE A 494 -15.25 19.31 6.49
C PHE A 494 -16.73 19.55 6.84
N ALA A 495 -17.06 19.75 8.13
CA ALA A 495 -18.41 20.08 8.58
C ALA A 495 -18.91 21.41 8.00
N GLN A 496 -18.03 22.42 7.95
CA GLN A 496 -18.29 23.74 7.36
C GLN A 496 -18.26 23.73 5.82
N LYS A 497 -18.03 22.57 5.20
CA LYS A 497 -18.00 22.38 3.73
C LYS A 497 -17.03 23.33 3.02
N VAL A 498 -15.91 23.68 3.66
CA VAL A 498 -14.88 24.54 3.07
C VAL A 498 -14.38 23.93 1.75
N LYS A 499 -14.11 24.76 0.73
CA LYS A 499 -13.59 24.25 -0.55
C LYS A 499 -12.19 23.67 -0.33
N ALA A 500 -11.86 22.57 -1.01
CA ALA A 500 -10.58 21.87 -0.81
C ALA A 500 -9.34 22.76 -1.01
N ARG A 501 -9.46 23.80 -1.83
CA ARG A 501 -8.40 24.77 -2.12
C ARG A 501 -8.13 25.73 -0.96
N ASP A 502 -9.11 25.97 -0.12
CA ASP A 502 -9.05 26.99 0.91
C ASP A 502 -8.73 26.40 2.30
N PHE A 503 -8.56 25.07 2.39
CA PHE A 503 -8.16 24.35 3.61
C PHE A 503 -6.82 24.87 4.19
N SER A 504 -5.88 25.24 3.33
CA SER A 504 -4.59 25.79 3.78
C SER A 504 -4.70 27.23 4.28
N LYS A 505 -5.76 27.96 3.91
CA LYS A 505 -5.98 29.36 4.27
C LYS A 505 -6.94 29.54 5.45
N ALA A 506 -7.79 28.55 5.68
CA ALA A 506 -8.79 28.55 6.73
C ALA A 506 -8.14 28.32 8.10
N VAL A 507 -8.30 29.27 9.02
CA VAL A 507 -7.94 29.07 10.43
C VAL A 507 -9.19 28.64 11.17
N VAL A 508 -9.08 27.56 11.96
CA VAL A 508 -10.18 27.00 12.75
C VAL A 508 -9.63 26.75 14.14
N ASP A 509 -10.34 27.24 15.16
CA ASP A 509 -10.04 26.97 16.56
C ASP A 509 -11.04 25.91 17.08
N PRO A 510 -10.59 24.68 17.36
CA PRO A 510 -11.47 23.61 17.83
C PRO A 510 -11.98 23.81 19.27
N TYR A 511 -11.45 24.78 20.03
CA TYR A 511 -11.81 25.00 21.44
C TYR A 511 -12.57 26.32 21.69
N ALA A 512 -12.92 27.07 20.64
CA ALA A 512 -13.69 28.30 20.79
C ALA A 512 -15.14 27.99 21.24
N GLU A 513 -15.59 28.62 22.33
CA GLU A 513 -16.91 28.38 22.98
C GLU A 513 -18.15 28.68 22.10
N ASN A 514 -17.97 29.22 20.88
CA ASN A 514 -19.05 29.46 19.93
C ASN A 514 -18.89 28.57 18.69
N VAL A 515 -19.88 27.69 18.46
CA VAL A 515 -19.96 26.71 17.36
C VAL A 515 -19.97 27.36 15.96
N ASP A 516 -20.09 28.69 15.87
CA ASP A 516 -19.84 29.47 14.65
C ASP A 516 -18.38 29.91 14.55
N VAL A 517 -17.47 28.95 14.33
CA VAL A 517 -16.08 29.26 14.02
C VAL A 517 -16.02 29.96 12.67
N ARG A 518 -15.82 31.29 12.69
CA ARG A 518 -15.57 32.09 11.48
C ARG A 518 -14.32 31.55 10.81
N VAL A 519 -14.47 30.95 9.62
CA VAL A 519 -13.34 30.69 8.73
C VAL A 519 -12.73 32.05 8.37
N THR A 520 -11.69 32.44 9.08
CA THR A 520 -10.86 33.58 8.69
C THR A 520 -9.90 33.09 7.64
N PHE A 521 -10.06 33.58 6.41
CA PHE A 521 -9.07 33.38 5.37
C PHE A 521 -7.93 34.35 5.65
N VAL A 522 -6.72 33.82 5.91
CA VAL A 522 -5.52 34.65 5.95
C VAL A 522 -5.12 34.94 4.50
N ASP A 523 -5.32 36.18 4.05
CA ASP A 523 -4.70 36.67 2.84
C ASP A 523 -3.18 36.79 3.11
N LYS A 524 -2.39 36.02 2.36
CA LYS A 524 -0.93 36.10 2.37
C LYS A 524 -0.43 37.14 1.38
#